data_AF-A0A359KLJ0-F1
#
_entry.id   AF-A0A359KLJ0-F1
#
_cell.length_a   1.000
_cell.length_b   1.000
_cell.length_c   1.000
_cell.angle_alpha   90.00
_cell.angle_beta   90.00
_cell.angle_gamma   90.00
#
_symmetry.space_group_name_H-M   'P 1'
#
loop_
_entity.id
_entity.type
_entity.pdbx_description
1 polymer ?
#
loop_
_entity_poly.entity_id
_entity_poly.type
_entity_poly.pdbx_seq_one_letter_code
_entity_poly.pdbx_strand_id
1 'polypeptide(L)'
;EVNTLDMPIRWLQELFPGPELMAAELGIDPGAIEMVEAGDDTPATFVADAFDAEGASLGRWTCTPPWRAQPFVPALGDEPGRVVVTTGGVMAADGDSWRELARVPTDLETFWEFWQGVVVPDLLRLVEEAGARAVSQPFFGELLAEVWVSEPNERLGVREENDSAAEALAEDIYFTTLDAIELFGQRQTGDTLSAPGAIVPIVRVSPGAAPRARVTLRAAPSRPSLPYPDLRVAELRLDGNHLAMSIV
;
A
#
# COMPACT_ATOMS: atom_id res chain seq x y z
N GLU A 1 -4.87 -22.69 -4.43
CA GLU A 1 -4.81 -21.27 -4.06
C GLU A 1 -4.16 -20.48 -5.18
N VAL A 2 -4.46 -19.19 -5.27
CA VAL A 2 -3.70 -18.29 -6.16
C VAL A 2 -2.38 -18.00 -5.45
N ASN A 3 -1.25 -18.29 -6.08
CA ASN A 3 0.06 -17.92 -5.53
C ASN A 3 0.21 -16.39 -5.60
N THR A 4 0.31 -15.73 -4.46
CA THR A 4 0.40 -14.27 -4.34
C THR A 4 1.62 -13.85 -3.54
N LEU A 5 2.06 -12.61 -3.74
CA LEU A 5 3.21 -12.01 -3.03
C LEU A 5 2.85 -11.57 -1.61
N ASP A 6 1.56 -11.51 -1.29
CA ASP A 6 1.04 -11.12 0.02
C ASP A 6 1.56 -12.03 1.13
N MET A 7 1.89 -11.44 2.28
CA MET A 7 2.25 -12.20 3.47
C MET A 7 1.06 -13.04 3.94
N PRO A 8 1.28 -14.28 4.44
CA PRO A 8 0.20 -15.11 4.99
C PRO A 8 -0.63 -14.39 6.06
N ILE A 9 0.04 -13.59 6.90
CA ILE A 9 -0.56 -12.83 8.00
C ILE A 9 -1.14 -11.47 7.58
N ARG A 10 -1.16 -11.12 6.28
CA ARG A 10 -1.59 -9.80 5.80
C ARG A 10 -2.94 -9.38 6.39
N TRP A 11 -3.96 -10.23 6.29
CA TRP A 11 -5.30 -9.93 6.79
C TRP A 11 -5.34 -9.69 8.30
N LEU A 12 -4.52 -10.41 9.06
CA LEU A 12 -4.36 -10.20 10.49
C LEU A 12 -3.68 -8.85 10.80
N GLN A 13 -2.69 -8.46 10.00
CA GLN A 13 -2.01 -7.17 10.14
C GLN A 13 -2.91 -5.99 9.80
N GLU A 14 -3.75 -6.11 8.76
CA GLU A 14 -4.74 -5.08 8.39
C GLU A 14 -5.79 -4.85 9.47
N LEU A 15 -6.00 -5.81 10.39
CA LEU A 15 -6.89 -5.63 11.52
C LEU A 15 -6.28 -4.76 12.63
N PHE A 16 -5.02 -4.35 12.59
CA PHE A 16 -4.45 -3.45 13.60
C PHE A 16 -4.96 -2.01 13.40
N PRO A 17 -5.33 -1.26 14.46
CA PRO A 17 -5.35 -1.55 15.91
C PRO A 17 -6.74 -2.01 16.41
N GLY A 18 -7.29 -3.05 15.77
CA GLY A 18 -8.66 -3.49 15.93
C GLY A 18 -9.06 -4.03 17.31
N PRO A 19 -8.20 -4.68 18.13
CA PRO A 19 -8.58 -5.05 19.48
C PRO A 19 -8.95 -3.83 20.32
N GLU A 20 -8.17 -2.76 20.23
CA GLU A 20 -8.46 -1.53 20.95
C GLU A 20 -9.73 -0.83 20.44
N LEU A 21 -9.96 -0.82 19.12
CA LEU A 21 -11.17 -0.26 18.53
C LEU A 21 -12.43 -1.03 18.96
N MET A 22 -12.39 -2.36 18.86
CA MET A 22 -13.51 -3.21 19.26
C MET A 22 -13.77 -3.14 20.77
N ALA A 23 -12.73 -3.12 21.59
CA ALA A 23 -12.87 -3.00 23.04
C ALA A 23 -13.53 -1.68 23.44
N ALA A 24 -13.13 -0.58 22.80
CA ALA A 24 -13.74 0.74 23.01
C ALA A 24 -15.22 0.76 22.63
N GLU A 25 -15.59 0.20 21.48
CA GLU A 25 -16.98 0.15 21.00
C GLU A 25 -17.87 -0.76 21.86
N LEU A 26 -17.33 -1.91 22.30
CA LEU A 26 -18.06 -2.88 23.13
C LEU A 26 -18.06 -2.53 24.62
N GLY A 27 -17.22 -1.58 25.05
CA GLY A 27 -17.07 -1.21 26.45
C GLY A 27 -16.43 -2.31 27.31
N ILE A 28 -15.50 -3.09 26.75
CA ILE A 28 -14.79 -4.19 27.43
C ILE A 28 -13.29 -3.89 27.54
N ASP A 29 -12.58 -4.70 28.32
CA ASP A 29 -11.12 -4.62 28.42
C ASP A 29 -10.46 -5.09 27.11
N PRO A 30 -9.46 -4.38 26.54
CA PRO A 30 -8.77 -4.83 25.33
C PRO A 30 -8.10 -6.20 25.45
N GLY A 31 -7.68 -6.59 26.67
CA GLY A 31 -7.14 -7.92 26.94
C GLY A 31 -8.17 -9.05 26.88
N ALA A 32 -9.46 -8.72 26.76
CA ALA A 32 -10.53 -9.69 26.50
C ALA A 32 -10.68 -10.02 25.00
N ILE A 33 -9.93 -9.34 24.11
CA ILE A 33 -9.97 -9.57 22.66
C ILE A 33 -8.63 -10.15 22.22
N GLU A 34 -8.68 -11.34 21.63
CA GLU A 34 -7.52 -12.00 21.04
C GLU A 34 -7.67 -12.03 19.51
N MET A 35 -6.59 -11.65 18.81
CA MET A 35 -6.49 -11.82 17.37
C MET A 35 -5.44 -12.89 17.07
N VAL A 36 -5.85 -13.93 16.35
CA VAL A 36 -5.00 -15.06 16.00
C VAL A 36 -4.96 -15.23 14.49
N GLU A 37 -3.85 -15.75 14.00
CA GLU A 37 -3.74 -16.17 12.59
C GLU A 37 -4.75 -17.29 12.33
N ALA A 38 -5.50 -17.15 11.25
CA ALA A 38 -6.45 -18.16 10.81
C ALA A 38 -5.71 -19.43 10.39
N GLY A 39 -6.17 -20.60 10.85
CA GLY A 39 -5.66 -21.88 10.35
C GLY A 39 -6.18 -22.20 8.94
N ASP A 40 -5.55 -23.15 8.26
CA ASP A 40 -5.89 -23.55 6.88
C ASP A 40 -7.37 -23.95 6.70
N ASP A 41 -8.00 -24.49 7.74
CA ASP A 41 -9.41 -24.94 7.73
C ASP A 41 -10.42 -23.83 8.08
N THR A 42 -10.00 -22.57 8.14
CA THR A 42 -10.88 -21.45 8.51
C THR A 42 -11.87 -21.13 7.38
N PRO A 43 -13.19 -21.03 7.67
CA PRO A 43 -14.22 -20.93 6.62
C PRO A 43 -14.32 -19.56 5.92
N ALA A 44 -13.62 -18.54 6.42
CA ALA A 44 -13.66 -17.17 5.92
C ALA A 44 -12.34 -16.44 6.22
N THR A 45 -12.13 -15.27 5.60
CA THR A 45 -10.96 -14.42 5.88
C THR A 45 -10.92 -14.01 7.36
N PHE A 46 -12.07 -13.62 7.89
CA PHE A 46 -12.26 -13.28 9.30
C PHE A 46 -13.33 -14.15 9.92
N VAL A 47 -13.05 -14.66 11.12
CA VAL A 47 -14.01 -15.34 11.99
C VAL A 47 -13.94 -14.68 13.35
N ALA A 48 -15.09 -14.27 13.87
CA ALA A 48 -15.23 -13.70 15.21
C ALA A 48 -16.08 -14.64 16.06
N ASP A 49 -15.50 -15.15 17.14
CA ASP A 49 -16.19 -15.93 18.16
C ASP A 49 -16.31 -15.08 19.43
N ALA A 50 -17.53 -14.97 19.98
CA ALA A 50 -17.78 -14.25 21.22
C ALA A 50 -18.28 -15.20 22.31
N PHE A 51 -17.87 -14.93 23.55
CA PHE A 51 -18.20 -15.73 24.72
C PHE A 51 -18.61 -14.82 25.89
N ASP A 52 -19.46 -15.33 26.79
CA ASP A 52 -19.73 -14.67 28.07
C ASP A 52 -18.62 -14.94 29.10
N ALA A 53 -18.77 -14.39 30.30
CA ALA A 53 -17.78 -14.52 31.37
C ALA A 53 -17.61 -15.96 31.88
N GLU A 54 -18.61 -16.81 31.67
CA GLU A 54 -18.61 -18.23 32.02
C GLU A 54 -18.07 -19.12 30.88
N GLY A 55 -17.73 -18.51 29.73
CA GLY A 55 -17.20 -19.20 28.55
C GLY A 55 -18.27 -19.81 27.65
N ALA A 56 -19.54 -19.48 27.84
CA ALA A 56 -20.61 -19.90 26.93
C ALA A 56 -20.58 -19.05 25.65
N SER A 57 -20.76 -19.69 24.50
CA SER A 57 -20.75 -18.99 23.21
C SER A 57 -21.96 -18.06 23.08
N LEU A 58 -21.70 -16.79 22.77
CA LEU A 58 -22.69 -15.77 22.45
C LEU A 58 -22.99 -15.71 20.95
N GLY A 59 -22.05 -16.14 20.12
CA GLY A 59 -22.21 -16.19 18.69
C GLY A 59 -20.89 -16.38 17.95
N ARG A 60 -21.06 -16.64 16.65
CA ARG A 60 -19.98 -16.74 15.66
C ARG A 60 -20.38 -15.94 14.43
N TRP A 61 -19.48 -15.10 13.95
CA TRP A 61 -19.65 -14.33 12.72
C TRP A 61 -18.49 -14.56 11.78
N THR A 62 -18.76 -14.48 10.48
CA THR A 62 -17.75 -14.66 9.43
C THR A 62 -17.81 -13.48 8.46
N CYS A 63 -16.65 -13.07 7.96
CA CYS A 63 -16.54 -12.04 6.93
C CYS A 63 -15.41 -12.40 5.97
N THR A 64 -15.71 -12.41 4.67
CA THR A 64 -14.71 -12.49 3.61
C THR A 64 -14.89 -11.24 2.75
N PRO A 65 -14.04 -10.21 2.92
CA PRO A 65 -14.09 -9.03 2.07
C PRO A 65 -13.94 -9.44 0.60
N PRO A 66 -14.66 -8.81 -0.34
CA PRO A 66 -14.44 -9.08 -1.75
C PRO A 66 -13.03 -8.63 -2.14
N TRP A 67 -12.31 -9.52 -2.82
CA TRP A 67 -10.94 -9.31 -3.26
C TRP A 67 -10.72 -9.93 -4.64
N ARG A 68 -9.64 -9.53 -5.30
CA ARG A 68 -9.16 -10.18 -6.52
C ARG A 68 -7.65 -10.24 -6.58
N ALA A 69 -7.14 -11.27 -7.26
CA ALA A 69 -5.73 -11.37 -7.55
C ALA A 69 -5.43 -10.79 -8.94
N GLN A 70 -4.44 -9.90 -9.01
CA GLN A 70 -3.98 -9.30 -10.27
C GLN A 70 -2.44 -9.36 -10.38
N PRO A 71 -1.87 -9.29 -11.59
CA PRO A 71 -0.42 -9.21 -11.74
C PRO A 71 0.15 -8.00 -10.98
N PHE A 72 1.29 -8.18 -10.31
CA PHE A 72 1.92 -7.10 -9.51
C PHE A 72 2.33 -5.91 -10.38
N VAL A 73 3.05 -6.18 -11.48
CA VAL A 73 3.42 -5.17 -12.49
C VAL A 73 3.01 -5.70 -13.87
N PRO A 74 1.77 -5.42 -14.34
CA PRO A 74 1.24 -5.99 -15.57
C PRO A 74 2.10 -5.74 -16.82
N ALA A 75 2.78 -4.59 -16.88
CA ALA A 75 3.70 -4.24 -17.96
C ALA A 75 4.89 -5.23 -18.09
N LEU A 76 5.19 -5.97 -17.03
CA LEU A 76 6.26 -6.96 -16.94
C LEU A 76 5.73 -8.40 -17.02
N GLY A 77 4.44 -8.60 -17.32
CA GLY A 77 3.81 -9.92 -17.39
C GLY A 77 3.57 -10.55 -16.01
N ASP A 78 3.36 -11.88 -15.99
CA ASP A 78 2.95 -12.61 -14.78
C ASP A 78 4.13 -13.08 -13.89
N GLU A 79 5.36 -13.07 -14.41
CA GLU A 79 6.53 -13.57 -13.68
C GLU A 79 6.84 -12.84 -12.36
N PRO A 80 6.63 -11.50 -12.21
CA PRO A 80 6.79 -10.83 -10.92
C PRO A 80 5.83 -11.35 -9.84
N GLY A 81 4.81 -12.13 -10.22
CA GLY A 81 3.80 -12.64 -9.31
C GLY A 81 2.51 -11.83 -9.35
N ARG A 82 1.62 -12.18 -8.41
CA ARG A 82 0.29 -11.58 -8.28
C ARG A 82 0.11 -11.02 -6.88
N VAL A 83 -0.70 -9.99 -6.77
CA VAL A 83 -1.10 -9.39 -5.49
C VAL A 83 -2.60 -9.49 -5.32
N VAL A 84 -3.04 -9.62 -4.08
CA VAL A 84 -4.44 -9.50 -3.68
C VAL A 84 -4.79 -8.02 -3.55
N VAL A 85 -5.93 -7.61 -4.08
CA VAL A 85 -6.47 -6.27 -3.91
C VAL A 85 -7.91 -6.37 -3.44
N THR A 86 -8.21 -5.66 -2.35
CA THR A 86 -9.58 -5.49 -1.84
C THR A 86 -10.37 -4.63 -2.83
N THR A 87 -11.61 -5.02 -3.10
CA THR A 87 -12.50 -4.33 -4.05
C THR A 87 -13.84 -4.04 -3.37
N GLY A 88 -14.67 -3.22 -4.02
CA GLY A 88 -16.07 -3.08 -3.67
C GLY A 88 -16.94 -4.07 -4.44
N GLY A 89 -18.15 -4.32 -3.93
CA GLY A 89 -19.12 -5.17 -4.60
C GLY A 89 -20.48 -5.16 -3.92
N VAL A 90 -21.49 -5.59 -4.67
CA VAL A 90 -22.84 -5.87 -4.17
C VAL A 90 -22.93 -7.35 -3.86
N MET A 91 -23.13 -7.67 -2.58
CA MET A 91 -23.32 -9.04 -2.11
C MET A 91 -24.80 -9.29 -1.79
N ALA A 92 -25.28 -10.51 -2.01
CA ALA A 92 -26.59 -10.96 -1.58
C ALA A 92 -26.48 -12.19 -0.69
N ALA A 93 -27.27 -12.22 0.37
CA ALA A 93 -27.39 -13.38 1.25
C ALA A 93 -28.70 -14.13 0.98
N ASP A 94 -28.64 -15.46 1.04
CA ASP A 94 -29.78 -16.37 1.15
C ASP A 94 -29.50 -17.34 2.31
N GLY A 95 -30.11 -17.07 3.47
CA GLY A 95 -29.70 -17.68 4.74
C GLY A 95 -28.23 -17.36 5.05
N ASP A 96 -27.43 -18.39 5.34
CA ASP A 96 -25.99 -18.26 5.64
C ASP A 96 -25.12 -18.22 4.37
N SER A 97 -25.70 -18.34 3.18
CA SER A 97 -24.97 -18.35 1.91
C SER A 97 -24.86 -16.94 1.33
N TRP A 98 -23.65 -16.49 1.05
CA TRP A 98 -23.38 -15.23 0.37
C TRP A 98 -23.02 -15.46 -1.11
N ARG A 99 -23.50 -14.59 -1.98
CA ARG A 99 -23.12 -14.54 -3.40
C ARG A 99 -22.80 -13.11 -3.83
N GLU A 100 -21.76 -12.94 -4.63
CA GLU A 100 -21.49 -11.68 -5.32
C GLU A 100 -22.50 -11.50 -6.46
N LEU A 101 -23.16 -10.34 -6.51
CA LEU A 101 -24.06 -9.95 -7.60
C LEU A 101 -23.35 -9.09 -8.64
N ALA A 102 -22.49 -8.18 -8.19
CA ALA A 102 -21.76 -7.28 -9.06
C ALA A 102 -20.53 -6.71 -8.35
N ARG A 103 -19.41 -6.58 -9.07
CA ARG A 103 -18.27 -5.78 -8.64
C ARG A 103 -18.56 -4.29 -8.83
N VAL A 104 -18.11 -3.49 -7.87
CA VAL A 104 -18.05 -2.03 -7.98
C VAL A 104 -16.61 -1.64 -7.64
N PRO A 105 -15.78 -1.26 -8.63
CA PRO A 105 -14.39 -0.90 -8.35
C PRO A 105 -14.34 0.30 -7.39
N THR A 106 -13.39 0.26 -6.47
CA THR A 106 -13.10 1.39 -5.57
C THR A 106 -12.40 2.51 -6.34
N ASP A 107 -12.25 3.67 -5.71
CA ASP A 107 -11.51 4.78 -6.32
C ASP A 107 -10.03 4.41 -6.44
N LEU A 108 -9.49 3.73 -5.43
CA LEU A 108 -8.12 3.19 -5.45
C LEU A 108 -7.93 2.22 -6.61
N GLU A 109 -8.86 1.29 -6.79
CA GLU A 109 -8.76 0.30 -7.88
C GLU A 109 -8.85 0.96 -9.25
N THR A 110 -9.78 1.90 -9.42
CA THR A 110 -9.94 2.65 -10.67
C THR A 110 -8.67 3.45 -11.00
N PHE A 111 -8.08 4.12 -10.00
CA PHE A 111 -6.81 4.81 -10.18
C PHE A 111 -5.67 3.84 -10.48
N TRP A 112 -5.62 2.71 -9.80
CA TRP A 112 -4.58 1.70 -9.97
C TRP A 112 -4.57 1.11 -11.38
N GLU A 113 -5.74 0.80 -11.92
CA GLU A 113 -5.91 0.35 -13.31
C GLU A 113 -5.34 1.39 -14.29
N PHE A 114 -5.59 2.68 -14.06
CA PHE A 114 -4.99 3.77 -14.85
C PHE A 114 -3.47 3.85 -14.66
N TRP A 115 -2.97 3.79 -13.42
CA TRP A 115 -1.56 3.92 -13.11
C TRP A 115 -0.74 2.79 -13.74
N GLN A 116 -1.14 1.54 -13.53
CA GLN A 116 -0.48 0.35 -14.07
C GLN A 116 -0.69 0.16 -15.58
N GLY A 117 -1.85 0.58 -16.10
CA GLY A 117 -2.19 0.41 -17.51
C GLY A 117 -1.66 1.50 -18.44
N VAL A 118 -1.37 2.69 -17.90
CA VAL A 118 -0.99 3.87 -18.71
C VAL A 118 0.33 4.46 -18.23
N VAL A 119 0.42 4.83 -16.96
CA VAL A 119 1.56 5.62 -16.44
C VAL A 119 2.83 4.78 -16.35
N VAL A 120 2.76 3.59 -15.73
CA VAL A 120 3.91 2.70 -15.55
C VAL A 120 4.50 2.28 -16.90
N PRO A 121 3.71 1.82 -17.91
CA PRO A 121 4.25 1.50 -19.23
C PRO A 121 5.00 2.66 -19.89
N ASP A 122 4.44 3.88 -19.83
CA ASP A 122 5.09 5.06 -20.40
C ASP A 122 6.39 5.43 -19.66
N LEU A 123 6.41 5.26 -18.34
CA LEU A 123 7.59 5.48 -17.52
C LEU A 123 8.69 4.46 -17.84
N LEU A 124 8.35 3.18 -17.95
CA LEU A 124 9.31 2.12 -18.29
C LEU A 124 9.91 2.33 -19.69
N ARG A 125 9.09 2.76 -20.66
CA ARG A 125 9.59 3.13 -21.99
C ARG A 125 10.59 4.29 -21.93
N LEU A 126 10.34 5.30 -21.09
CA LEU A 126 11.31 6.38 -20.89
C LEU A 126 12.62 5.89 -20.25
N VAL A 127 12.54 4.97 -19.29
CA VAL A 127 13.71 4.32 -18.69
C VAL A 127 14.49 3.53 -19.74
N GLU A 128 13.79 2.81 -20.61
CA GLU A 128 14.36 2.05 -21.74
C GLU A 128 15.07 2.97 -22.75
N GLU A 129 14.44 4.07 -23.15
CA GLU A 129 14.99 5.08 -24.06
C GLU A 129 16.27 5.72 -23.49
N ALA A 130 16.36 5.85 -22.15
CA ALA A 130 17.56 6.29 -21.44
C ALA A 130 18.61 5.18 -21.21
N GLY A 131 18.34 3.97 -21.71
CA GLY A 131 19.23 2.81 -21.71
C GLY A 131 19.09 1.87 -20.50
N ALA A 132 18.18 2.14 -19.56
CA ALA A 132 17.90 1.31 -18.39
C ALA A 132 19.17 0.87 -17.60
N ARG A 133 20.13 1.78 -17.44
CA ARG A 133 21.37 1.53 -16.67
C ARG A 133 21.48 2.42 -15.46
N ALA A 134 22.16 1.93 -14.43
CA ALA A 134 22.38 2.66 -13.20
C ALA A 134 23.11 4.00 -13.44
N VAL A 135 24.03 4.04 -14.40
CA VAL A 135 24.78 5.25 -14.79
C VAL A 135 23.92 6.32 -15.46
N SER A 136 22.77 5.95 -16.03
CA SER A 136 21.83 6.87 -16.68
C SER A 136 20.89 7.54 -15.68
N GLN A 137 20.92 7.15 -14.41
CA GLN A 137 20.06 7.72 -13.38
C GLN A 137 20.49 9.14 -12.97
N PRO A 138 19.52 10.02 -12.64
CA PRO A 138 18.07 9.78 -12.70
C PRO A 138 17.53 9.87 -14.13
N PHE A 139 16.50 9.07 -14.43
CA PHE A 139 15.82 9.06 -15.73
C PHE A 139 14.87 10.24 -15.90
N PHE A 140 14.30 10.74 -14.80
CA PHE A 140 13.43 11.91 -14.76
C PHE A 140 13.72 12.79 -13.55
N GLY A 141 13.26 14.04 -13.58
CA GLY A 141 13.41 14.98 -12.48
C GLY A 141 12.35 14.76 -11.41
N GLU A 142 11.08 14.70 -11.83
CA GLU A 142 9.91 14.56 -10.95
C GLU A 142 8.78 13.83 -11.69
N LEU A 143 8.20 12.83 -11.05
CA LEU A 143 6.92 12.22 -11.37
C LEU A 143 5.92 12.63 -10.28
N LEU A 144 5.14 13.68 -10.55
CA LEU A 144 4.12 14.18 -9.65
C LEU A 144 2.77 13.52 -9.97
N ALA A 145 2.22 12.78 -9.01
CA ALA A 145 0.91 12.16 -9.09
C ALA A 145 -0.04 12.85 -8.10
N GLU A 146 -0.90 13.73 -8.61
CA GLU A 146 -1.97 14.33 -7.82
C GLU A 146 -3.24 13.51 -8.01
N VAL A 147 -3.77 12.95 -6.93
CA VAL A 147 -4.94 12.06 -6.96
C VAL A 147 -6.01 12.58 -6.01
N TRP A 148 -7.27 12.56 -6.46
CA TRP A 148 -8.43 12.87 -5.63
C TRP A 148 -9.33 11.64 -5.58
N VAL A 149 -9.67 11.19 -4.37
CA VAL A 149 -10.50 10.00 -4.10
C VAL A 149 -11.56 10.31 -3.05
N SER A 150 -12.64 9.53 -3.01
CA SER A 150 -13.72 9.58 -2.04
C SER A 150 -13.66 8.37 -1.10
N GLU A 151 -12.56 8.24 -0.37
CA GLU A 151 -12.22 7.07 0.45
C GLU A 151 -11.98 7.46 1.92
N PRO A 152 -11.96 6.51 2.88
CA PRO A 152 -11.68 6.78 4.29
C PRO A 152 -10.35 7.52 4.50
N ASN A 153 -10.36 8.50 5.40
CA ASN A 153 -9.20 9.28 5.82
C ASN A 153 -9.48 9.99 7.14
N GLU A 154 -9.49 9.21 8.22
CA GLU A 154 -9.81 9.70 9.56
C GLU A 154 -8.88 9.15 10.63
N ARG A 155 -8.71 9.91 11.71
CA ARG A 155 -7.95 9.49 12.87
C ARG A 155 -8.78 8.52 13.68
N LEU A 156 -8.18 7.38 14.03
CA LEU A 156 -8.83 6.35 14.84
C LEU A 156 -8.85 6.70 16.33
N GLY A 157 -8.09 7.72 16.75
CA GLY A 157 -8.05 8.17 18.15
C GLY A 157 -7.31 7.21 19.09
N VAL A 158 -6.71 6.14 18.56
CA VAL A 158 -5.88 5.19 19.26
C VAL A 158 -4.50 5.17 18.61
N ARG A 159 -3.44 5.17 19.43
CA ARG A 159 -2.03 5.02 18.98
C ARG A 159 -1.57 6.00 17.87
N GLU A 160 -2.26 7.12 17.68
CA GLU A 160 -2.05 8.03 16.54
C GLU A 160 -2.25 7.36 15.17
N GLU A 161 -2.98 6.24 15.12
CA GLU A 161 -3.31 5.51 13.90
C GLU A 161 -4.45 6.19 13.12
N ASN A 162 -4.44 5.96 11.81
CA ASN A 162 -5.43 6.47 10.87
C ASN A 162 -6.06 5.30 10.09
N ASP A 163 -7.34 5.44 9.77
CA ASP A 163 -7.96 4.71 8.66
C ASP A 163 -7.85 5.63 7.43
N SER A 164 -6.86 5.38 6.59
CA SER A 164 -6.50 6.25 5.48
C SER A 164 -6.12 5.48 4.22
N ALA A 165 -7.10 5.30 3.35
CA ALA A 165 -6.87 4.79 1.99
C ALA A 165 -5.99 5.77 1.18
N ALA A 166 -5.98 7.05 1.54
CA ALA A 166 -5.13 8.05 0.90
C ALA A 166 -3.64 7.87 1.22
N GLU A 167 -3.31 7.54 2.48
CA GLU A 167 -1.94 7.21 2.89
C GLU A 167 -1.48 5.92 2.22
N ALA A 168 -2.30 4.86 2.27
CA ALA A 168 -2.00 3.59 1.59
C ALA A 168 -1.74 3.78 0.09
N LEU A 169 -2.59 4.55 -0.61
CA LEU A 169 -2.40 4.80 -2.04
C LEU A 169 -1.14 5.64 -2.33
N ALA A 170 -0.78 6.58 -1.46
CA ALA A 170 0.44 7.36 -1.63
C ALA A 170 1.68 6.48 -1.54
N GLU A 171 1.70 5.56 -0.58
CA GLU A 171 2.77 4.56 -0.44
C GLU A 171 2.82 3.63 -1.65
N ASP A 172 1.67 3.11 -2.10
CA ASP A 172 1.59 2.27 -3.30
C ASP A 172 2.15 2.98 -4.54
N ILE A 173 1.77 4.23 -4.79
CA ILE A 173 2.31 5.02 -5.91
C ILE A 173 3.84 5.12 -5.82
N TYR A 174 4.38 5.33 -4.62
CA TYR A 174 5.82 5.47 -4.43
C TYR A 174 6.56 4.13 -4.60
N PHE A 175 6.24 3.14 -3.77
CA PHE A 175 6.99 1.89 -3.69
C PHE A 175 6.80 1.03 -4.92
N THR A 176 5.58 0.85 -5.42
CA THR A 176 5.37 -0.02 -6.58
C THR A 176 5.93 0.58 -7.88
N THR A 177 6.04 1.90 -7.97
CA THR A 177 6.71 2.55 -9.10
C THR A 177 8.22 2.30 -9.03
N LEU A 178 8.83 2.36 -7.83
CA LEU A 178 10.22 1.98 -7.64
C LEU A 178 10.44 0.51 -7.99
N ASP A 179 9.60 -0.40 -7.48
CA ASP A 179 9.69 -1.83 -7.75
C ASP A 179 9.56 -2.13 -9.25
N ALA A 180 8.61 -1.48 -9.94
CA ALA A 180 8.44 -1.65 -11.38
C ALA A 180 9.70 -1.25 -12.17
N ILE A 181 10.34 -0.12 -11.81
CA ILE A 181 11.56 0.34 -12.47
C ILE A 181 12.75 -0.56 -12.12
N GLU A 182 12.88 -0.98 -10.87
CA GLU A 182 13.95 -1.87 -10.43
C GLU A 182 13.85 -3.23 -11.13
N LEU A 183 12.68 -3.87 -11.11
CA LEU A 183 12.43 -5.13 -11.81
C LEU A 183 12.70 -5.00 -13.32
N PHE A 184 12.32 -3.87 -13.91
CA PHE A 184 12.61 -3.60 -15.32
C PHE A 184 14.13 -3.52 -15.59
N GLY A 185 14.88 -2.77 -14.77
CA GLY A 185 16.34 -2.68 -14.89
C GLY A 185 17.05 -4.01 -14.72
N GLN A 186 16.66 -4.78 -13.71
CA GLN A 186 17.20 -6.12 -13.46
C GLN A 186 16.99 -7.04 -14.68
N ARG A 187 15.84 -6.95 -15.35
CA ARG A 187 15.54 -7.75 -16.55
C ARG A 187 16.26 -7.28 -17.80
N GLN A 188 16.36 -5.97 -18.02
CA GLN A 188 16.92 -5.42 -19.25
C GLN A 188 18.45 -5.44 -19.26
N THR A 189 19.07 -5.11 -18.13
CA THR A 189 20.52 -4.88 -18.04
C THR A 189 21.19 -5.59 -16.87
N GLY A 190 20.41 -6.08 -15.90
CA GLY A 190 20.91 -6.62 -14.64
C GLY A 190 21.28 -5.53 -13.62
N ASP A 191 21.02 -4.26 -13.93
CA ASP A 191 21.32 -3.14 -13.04
C ASP A 191 20.20 -2.91 -12.03
N THR A 192 20.57 -2.56 -10.80
CA THR A 192 19.66 -2.02 -9.79
C THR A 192 19.38 -0.54 -10.06
N LEU A 193 18.11 -0.19 -10.28
CA LEU A 193 17.66 1.17 -10.62
C LEU A 193 16.97 1.87 -9.43
N SER A 194 17.72 2.11 -8.36
CA SER A 194 17.20 2.63 -7.08
C SER A 194 17.09 4.16 -6.97
N ALA A 195 17.50 4.91 -8.00
CA ALA A 195 17.47 6.37 -8.01
C ALA A 195 16.87 6.93 -9.33
N PRO A 196 15.65 6.51 -9.72
CA PRO A 196 15.11 6.83 -11.05
C PRO A 196 14.72 8.30 -11.23
N GLY A 197 14.49 9.02 -10.14
CA GLY A 197 13.98 10.40 -10.10
C GLY A 197 13.02 10.57 -8.93
N ALA A 198 12.60 11.80 -8.64
CA ALA A 198 11.67 12.03 -7.53
C ALA A 198 10.26 11.53 -7.89
N ILE A 199 9.67 10.68 -7.06
CA ILE A 199 8.27 10.24 -7.18
C ILE A 199 7.50 10.95 -6.07
N VAL A 200 6.52 11.77 -6.46
CA VAL A 200 5.80 12.66 -5.52
C VAL A 200 4.31 12.33 -5.58
N PRO A 201 3.82 11.44 -4.70
CA PRO A 201 2.40 11.17 -4.54
C PRO A 201 1.74 12.26 -3.69
N ILE A 202 0.66 12.86 -4.20
CA ILE A 202 -0.19 13.80 -3.46
C ILE A 202 -1.63 13.30 -3.56
N VAL A 203 -2.05 12.53 -2.57
CA VAL A 203 -3.42 11.98 -2.52
C VAL A 203 -4.29 12.88 -1.64
N ARG A 204 -5.49 13.20 -2.12
CA ARG A 204 -6.44 14.09 -1.47
C ARG A 204 -7.80 13.42 -1.37
N VAL A 205 -8.42 13.49 -0.20
CA VAL A 205 -9.78 13.00 -0.02
C VAL A 205 -10.81 14.08 -0.33
N SER A 206 -11.82 13.73 -1.11
CA SER A 206 -12.93 14.59 -1.54
C SER A 206 -14.22 13.76 -1.52
N PRO A 207 -14.86 13.62 -0.35
CA PRO A 207 -16.00 12.71 -0.18
C PRO A 207 -17.14 13.02 -1.15
N GLY A 208 -17.68 11.99 -1.79
CA GLY A 208 -18.76 12.05 -2.77
C GLY A 208 -18.34 12.52 -4.17
N ALA A 209 -17.06 12.85 -4.39
CA ALA A 209 -16.54 13.17 -5.71
C ALA A 209 -16.06 11.90 -6.44
N ALA A 210 -16.22 11.87 -7.76
CA ALA A 210 -15.62 10.81 -8.58
C ALA A 210 -14.08 10.90 -8.56
N PRO A 211 -13.38 9.76 -8.67
CA PRO A 211 -11.93 9.74 -8.63
C PRO A 211 -11.35 10.47 -9.84
N ARG A 212 -10.25 11.17 -9.63
CA ARG A 212 -9.52 11.84 -10.71
C ARG A 212 -8.03 11.90 -10.38
N ALA A 213 -7.21 11.91 -11.42
CA ALA A 213 -5.77 12.06 -11.26
C ALA A 213 -5.19 13.04 -12.27
N ARG A 214 -4.09 13.68 -11.89
CA ARG A 214 -3.20 14.43 -12.76
C ARG A 214 -1.79 13.92 -12.55
N VAL A 215 -1.18 13.43 -13.62
CA VAL A 215 0.19 12.94 -13.60
C VAL A 215 1.05 13.88 -14.43
N THR A 216 2.10 14.41 -13.83
CA THR A 216 3.05 15.32 -14.49
C THR A 216 4.44 14.72 -14.39
N LEU A 217 5.06 14.48 -15.54
CA LEU A 217 6.46 14.08 -15.61
C LEU A 217 7.31 15.28 -16.01
N ARG A 218 8.35 15.57 -15.22
CA ARG A 218 9.34 16.62 -15.50
C ARG A 218 10.67 15.98 -15.85
N ALA A 219 11.30 16.48 -16.90
CA ALA A 219 12.64 16.07 -17.27
C ALA A 219 13.63 16.39 -16.14
N ALA A 220 14.64 15.53 -15.98
CA ALA A 220 15.75 15.82 -15.09
C ALA A 220 16.45 17.11 -15.58
N PRO A 221 16.83 18.04 -14.68
CA PRO A 221 17.63 19.18 -15.08
C PRO A 221 18.94 18.68 -15.70
N SER A 222 19.48 19.42 -16.67
CA SER A 222 20.80 19.13 -17.23
C SER A 222 21.82 19.06 -16.10
N ARG A 223 22.41 17.89 -15.85
CA ARG A 223 23.33 17.64 -14.73
C ARG A 223 24.53 18.58 -14.85
N PRO A 224 24.65 19.66 -14.05
CA PRO A 224 25.93 20.33 -13.94
C PRO A 224 26.86 19.35 -13.23
N SER A 225 28.16 19.36 -13.53
CA SER A 225 29.15 18.73 -12.67
C SER A 225 29.20 19.49 -11.34
N LEU A 226 28.21 19.28 -10.48
CA LEU A 226 28.23 19.82 -9.13
C LEU A 226 29.25 18.97 -8.36
N PRO A 227 30.28 19.59 -7.75
CA PRO A 227 31.09 18.86 -6.80
C PRO A 227 30.15 18.28 -5.74
N TYR A 228 30.40 17.04 -5.32
CA TYR A 228 29.67 16.47 -4.19
C TYR A 228 29.74 17.48 -3.04
N PRO A 229 28.61 17.83 -2.41
CA PRO A 229 28.64 18.70 -1.26
C PRO A 229 29.55 18.07 -0.20
N ASP A 230 30.37 18.90 0.45
CA ASP A 230 31.13 18.50 1.63
C ASP A 230 30.11 18.15 2.72
N LEU A 231 29.65 16.90 2.74
CA LEU A 231 28.60 16.43 3.63
C LEU A 231 29.19 16.31 5.04
N ARG A 232 29.01 17.37 5.82
CA ARG A 232 29.32 17.37 7.25
C ARG A 232 28.17 16.71 8.00
N VAL A 233 28.38 15.45 8.38
CA VAL A 233 27.42 14.71 9.18
C VAL A 233 27.64 15.10 10.64
N ALA A 234 26.60 15.59 11.31
CA ALA A 234 26.66 15.77 12.75
C ALA A 234 26.36 14.44 13.45
N GLU A 235 27.25 14.02 14.33
CA GLU A 235 27.00 12.94 15.27
C GLU A 235 26.30 13.50 16.51
N LEU A 236 25.21 12.86 16.90
CA LEU A 236 24.51 13.12 18.15
C LEU A 236 24.82 11.98 19.13
N ARG A 237 25.43 12.32 20.26
CA ARG A 237 25.75 11.40 21.35
C ARG A 237 24.93 11.75 22.58
N LEU A 238 24.53 10.72 23.31
CA LEU A 238 23.95 10.87 24.64
C LEU A 238 25.05 10.65 25.67
N ASP A 239 25.57 11.72 26.25
CA ASP A 239 26.57 11.65 27.32
C ASP A 239 25.86 11.82 28.68
N GLY A 240 25.47 10.70 29.28
CA GLY A 240 24.61 10.68 30.45
C GLY A 240 23.19 11.13 30.10
N ASN A 241 22.68 12.19 30.75
CA ASN A 241 21.35 12.77 30.50
C ASN A 241 21.38 13.98 29.55
N HIS A 242 22.50 14.24 28.87
CA HIS A 242 22.65 15.38 27.98
C HIS A 242 22.89 14.93 26.53
N LEU A 243 22.14 15.54 25.61
CA LEU A 243 22.42 15.45 24.18
C LEU A 243 23.66 16.31 23.86
N ALA A 244 24.70 15.70 23.33
CA ALA A 244 25.85 16.37 22.73
C ALA A 244 25.79 16.19 21.21
N MET A 245 26.03 17.27 20.46
CA MET A 245 26.11 17.23 19.00
C MET A 245 27.51 17.69 18.58
N SER A 246 28.18 16.91 17.74
CA SER A 246 29.47 17.26 17.15
C SER A 246 29.45 17.06 15.65
N ILE A 247 30.04 18.00 14.91
CA ILE A 247 30.17 17.88 13.45
C ILE A 247 31.42 17.04 13.17
N VAL A 248 31.25 15.94 12.41
CA VAL A 248 32.34 15.06 11.95
C VAL A 248 32.99 15.64 10.70
#